data_AF-A0A371GVP0-F1
#
_entry.id   AF-A0A371GVP0-F1
#
_cell.length_a   1.000
_cell.length_b   1.000
_cell.length_c   1.000
_cell.angle_alpha   90.00
_cell.angle_beta   90.00
_cell.angle_gamma   90.00
#
_symmetry.space_group_name_H-M   'P 1'
#
loop_
_entity.id
_entity.type
_entity.pdbx_description
1 polymer ?
#
loop_
_entity_poly.entity_id
_entity_poly.type
_entity_poly.pdbx_seq_one_letter_code
_entity_poly.pdbx_strand_id
1 'polypeptide(L)'
;MATARTPTITTEKLNWKNYRAWLELVELWILGQGFHDHLEKQEAKILKENRIPWLKLDYQLCAILWQSVSPDLLEILRSFKTCYSFWMNARDVFTNDVQRLFDST
;
A
#
# COMPACT_ATOMS: atom_id res chain seq x y z
N MET A 1 10.56 27.08 -9.96
CA MET A 1 10.70 25.66 -10.39
C MET A 1 10.34 24.79 -9.19
N ALA A 2 9.17 24.16 -9.20
CA ALA A 2 8.82 23.21 -8.15
C ALA A 2 9.62 21.94 -8.40
N THR A 3 10.60 21.63 -7.55
CA THR A 3 11.14 20.27 -7.51
C THR A 3 9.96 19.38 -7.12
N ALA A 4 9.54 18.49 -8.02
CA ALA A 4 8.53 17.50 -7.73
C ALA A 4 9.10 16.57 -6.66
N ARG A 5 8.95 16.96 -5.39
CA ARG A 5 9.24 16.10 -4.25
C ARG A 5 8.26 14.96 -4.37
N THR A 6 8.78 13.74 -4.54
CA THR A 6 7.94 12.53 -4.52
C THR A 6 7.06 12.60 -3.28
N PRO A 7 5.73 12.46 -3.41
CA PRO A 7 4.82 12.59 -2.28
C PRO A 7 5.24 11.64 -1.17
N THR A 8 5.47 12.18 0.02
CA THR A 8 5.83 11.41 1.20
C THR A 8 4.54 11.08 1.95
N ILE A 9 4.10 9.82 1.89
CA ILE A 9 2.85 9.37 2.54
C ILE A 9 3.01 9.37 4.07
N THR A 10 4.17 8.96 4.58
CA THR A 10 4.43 8.79 6.01
C THR A 10 5.77 9.42 6.43
N THR A 11 5.86 9.92 7.66
CA THR A 11 7.11 10.43 8.24
C THR A 11 8.07 9.31 8.60
N GLU A 12 7.55 8.14 8.95
CA GLU A 12 8.28 6.91 9.22
C GLU A 12 7.88 5.81 8.23
N LYS A 13 8.85 5.03 7.77
CA LYS A 13 8.57 3.84 6.96
C LYS A 13 7.90 2.75 7.81
N LEU A 14 7.03 1.96 7.20
CA LEU A 14 6.43 0.79 7.82
C LEU A 14 7.52 -0.13 8.36
N ASN A 15 7.34 -0.55 9.61
CA ASN A 15 8.11 -1.58 10.29
C ASN A 15 7.16 -2.44 11.14
N TRP A 16 7.72 -3.45 11.79
CA TRP A 16 6.96 -4.40 12.60
C TRP A 16 6.15 -3.79 13.78
N LYS A 17 6.46 -2.55 14.18
CA LYS A 17 5.88 -1.90 15.37
C LYS A 17 4.88 -0.79 15.05
N ASN A 18 4.92 -0.21 13.87
CA ASN A 18 4.14 0.99 13.53
C ASN A 18 3.04 0.74 12.48
N TYR A 19 2.65 -0.51 12.25
CA TYR A 19 1.67 -0.87 11.23
C TYR A 19 0.36 -0.09 11.30
N ARG A 20 -0.24 0.05 12.50
CA ARG A 20 -1.50 0.79 12.67
C ARG A 20 -1.36 2.27 12.25
N ALA A 21 -0.30 2.94 12.69
CA ALA A 21 -0.05 4.34 12.33
C ALA A 21 0.24 4.50 10.83
N TRP A 22 1.01 3.58 10.25
CA TRP A 22 1.26 3.54 8.81
C TRP A 22 -0.02 3.33 8.00
N LEU A 23 -0.87 2.39 8.43
CA LEU A 23 -2.16 2.07 7.81
C LEU A 23 -3.05 3.31 7.74
N GLU A 24 -3.26 3.98 8.87
CA GLU A 24 -4.11 5.17 8.98
C GLU A 24 -3.60 6.32 8.08
N LEU A 25 -2.29 6.54 8.01
CA LEU A 25 -1.70 7.56 7.14
C LEU A 25 -1.82 7.23 5.65
N VAL A 26 -1.62 5.96 5.26
CA VAL A 26 -1.78 5.54 3.87
C VAL A 26 -3.23 5.65 3.44
N GLU A 27 -4.18 5.20 4.26
CA GLU A 27 -5.62 5.35 3.98
C GLU A 27 -5.98 6.82 3.80
N LEU A 28 -5.58 7.68 4.74
CA LEU A 28 -5.88 9.11 4.68
C LEU A 28 -5.27 9.78 3.45
N TRP A 29 -4.02 9.45 3.10
CA TRP A 29 -3.35 10.00 1.92
C TRP A 29 -4.06 9.58 0.63
N ILE A 30 -4.37 8.29 0.47
CA ILE A 30 -5.07 7.76 -0.70
C ILE A 30 -6.50 8.35 -0.81
N LEU A 31 -7.22 8.44 0.31
CA LEU A 31 -8.54 9.08 0.36
C LEU A 31 -8.46 10.55 -0.07
N GLY A 32 -7.46 11.29 0.39
CA GLY A 32 -7.22 12.68 0.01
C GLY A 32 -6.94 12.90 -1.49
N GLN A 33 -6.49 11.85 -2.19
CA GLN A 33 -6.31 11.88 -3.65
C GLN A 33 -7.55 11.38 -4.43
N GLY A 34 -8.52 10.75 -3.76
CA GLY A 34 -9.68 10.14 -4.41
C GLY A 34 -9.41 8.79 -5.09
N PHE A 35 -8.32 8.10 -4.73
CA PHE A 35 -7.90 6.83 -5.35
C PHE A 35 -8.10 5.60 -4.45
N HIS A 36 -9.02 5.68 -3.49
CA HIS A 36 -9.28 4.59 -2.54
C HIS A 36 -9.67 3.28 -3.22
N ASP A 37 -10.34 3.38 -4.35
CA ASP A 37 -10.74 2.25 -5.17
C ASP A 37 -9.56 1.42 -5.70
N HIS A 38 -8.35 1.96 -5.77
CA HIS A 38 -7.14 1.21 -6.11
C HIS A 38 -6.68 0.26 -4.99
N LEU A 39 -7.05 0.54 -3.73
CA LEU A 39 -6.80 -0.37 -2.61
C LEU A 39 -7.84 -1.50 -2.52
N GLU A 40 -9.05 -1.29 -3.07
CA GLU A 40 -10.20 -2.20 -2.89
C GLU A 40 -10.57 -3.02 -4.13
N LYS A 41 -10.31 -2.48 -5.32
CA LYS A 41 -10.73 -3.11 -6.59
C LYS A 41 -9.55 -3.75 -7.28
N GLN A 42 -9.73 -5.02 -7.60
CA GLN A 42 -8.85 -5.71 -8.54
C GLN A 42 -9.07 -5.21 -9.95
N GLU A 43 -8.00 -5.24 -10.75
CA GLU A 43 -8.02 -4.91 -12.19
C GLU A 43 -9.15 -5.62 -12.94
N ALA A 44 -9.46 -6.88 -12.59
CA ALA A 44 -10.53 -7.67 -13.21
C ALA A 44 -11.93 -7.06 -13.06
N LYS A 45 -12.12 -6.14 -12.10
CA LYS A 45 -13.39 -5.42 -11.87
C LYS A 45 -13.46 -4.08 -12.61
N ILE A 46 -12.41 -3.69 -13.33
CA ILE A 46 -12.34 -2.42 -14.07
C ILE A 46 -12.85 -2.63 -15.50
N LEU A 47 -13.66 -1.70 -15.99
CA LEU A 47 -14.16 -1.73 -17.38
C LEU A 47 -12.97 -1.69 -18.36
N LYS A 48 -13.07 -2.46 -19.45
CA LYS A 48 -11.97 -2.63 -20.43
C LYS A 48 -11.44 -1.30 -20.97
N GLU A 49 -12.33 -0.36 -21.26
CA GLU A 49 -11.99 1.00 -21.75
C GLU A 49 -11.18 1.83 -20.76
N ASN A 50 -11.34 1.59 -19.46
CA ASN A 50 -10.64 2.31 -18.39
C ASN A 50 -9.41 1.57 -17.86
N ARG A 51 -9.18 0.33 -18.29
CA ARG A 51 -8.15 -0.56 -17.72
C ARG A 51 -6.73 -0.01 -17.86
N ILE A 52 -6.39 0.55 -19.03
CA ILE A 52 -5.04 1.08 -19.30
C ILE A 52 -4.73 2.32 -18.44
N PRO A 53 -5.55 3.39 -18.43
CA PRO A 53 -5.27 4.53 -17.56
C PRO A 53 -5.33 4.16 -16.07
N TRP A 54 -6.22 3.24 -15.67
CA TRP A 54 -6.28 2.72 -14.31
C TRP A 54 -4.97 2.05 -13.89
N LEU A 55 -4.48 1.06 -14.65
CA LEU A 55 -3.25 0.34 -14.32
C LEU A 55 -2.04 1.26 -14.26
N LYS A 56 -1.98 2.26 -15.14
CA LYS A 56 -0.89 3.24 -15.13
C LYS A 56 -0.85 3.96 -13.77
N LEU A 57 -1.99 4.43 -13.28
CA LEU A 57 -2.08 5.08 -11.98
C LEU A 57 -1.82 4.08 -10.84
N ASP A 58 -2.38 2.88 -10.92
CA ASP A 58 -2.18 1.81 -9.94
C ASP A 58 -0.71 1.47 -9.71
N TYR A 59 0.08 1.32 -10.78
CA TYR A 59 1.52 1.07 -10.66
C TYR A 59 2.28 2.26 -10.08
N GLN A 60 1.88 3.49 -10.39
CA GLN A 60 2.49 4.69 -9.82
C GLN A 60 2.22 4.79 -8.32
N LEU A 61 0.97 4.57 -7.90
CA LEU A 61 0.58 4.55 -6.50
C LEU A 61 1.29 3.41 -5.76
N CYS A 62 1.37 2.22 -6.36
CA CYS A 62 2.06 1.06 -5.78
C CYS A 62 3.56 1.35 -5.54
N ALA A 63 4.22 2.05 -6.46
CA ALA A 63 5.60 2.48 -6.24
C ALA A 63 5.76 3.43 -5.04
N ILE A 64 4.79 4.32 -4.80
CA ILE A 64 4.79 5.21 -3.63
C ILE A 64 4.54 4.40 -2.35
N LEU A 65 3.62 3.42 -2.38
CA LEU A 65 3.40 2.49 -1.27
C LEU A 65 4.67 1.69 -0.94
N TRP A 66 5.41 1.22 -1.94
CA TRP A 66 6.69 0.54 -1.71
C TRP A 66 7.73 1.45 -1.05
N GLN A 67 7.75 2.74 -1.40
CA GLN A 67 8.68 3.71 -0.80
C GLN A 67 8.37 4.00 0.67
N SER A 68 7.12 3.80 1.11
CA SER A 68 6.71 3.99 2.50
C SER A 68 7.00 2.77 3.39
N VAL A 69 7.67 1.72 2.90
CA VAL A 69 7.98 0.50 3.65
C VAL A 69 9.48 0.34 3.90
N SER A 70 9.86 -0.20 5.07
CA SER A 70 11.26 -0.52 5.38
C SER A 70 11.82 -1.59 4.43
N PRO A 71 13.14 -1.62 4.20
CA PRO A 71 13.74 -2.61 3.29
C PRO A 71 13.39 -4.07 3.64
N ASP A 72 13.41 -4.43 4.92
CA ASP A 72 13.17 -5.81 5.39
C ASP A 72 11.74 -6.28 5.06
N LEU A 73 10.75 -5.41 5.24
CA LEU A 73 9.36 -5.72 4.91
C LEU A 73 9.09 -5.64 3.41
N LEU A 74 9.78 -4.73 2.71
CA LEU A 74 9.66 -4.62 1.27
C LEU A 74 10.15 -5.89 0.57
N GLU A 75 11.13 -6.61 1.13
CA GLU A 75 11.55 -7.90 0.58
C GLU A 75 10.41 -8.93 0.54
N ILE A 76 9.53 -8.90 1.55
CA ILE A 76 8.33 -9.74 1.65
C ILE A 76 7.23 -9.25 0.70
N LEU A 77 7.05 -7.93 0.60
CA LEU A 77 5.89 -7.33 -0.10
C LEU A 77 6.15 -6.99 -1.58
N ARG A 78 7.40 -6.96 -2.06
CA ARG A 78 7.75 -6.54 -3.44
C ARG A 78 7.21 -7.43 -4.56
N SER A 79 6.73 -8.64 -4.25
CA SER A 79 6.05 -9.49 -5.24
C SER A 79 4.69 -8.92 -5.67
N PHE A 80 4.10 -8.03 -4.86
CA PHE A 80 2.78 -7.45 -5.08
C PHE A 80 2.88 -6.12 -5.81
N LYS A 81 2.60 -6.15 -7.11
CA LYS A 81 2.84 -5.03 -8.03
C LYS A 81 1.63 -4.13 -8.25
N THR A 82 0.47 -4.45 -7.68
CA THR A 82 -0.72 -3.59 -7.72
C THR A 82 -1.05 -3.04 -6.34
N CYS A 83 -1.73 -1.90 -6.28
CA CYS A 83 -2.14 -1.31 -5.00
C CYS A 83 -2.99 -2.29 -4.19
N TYR A 84 -4.01 -2.90 -4.83
CA TYR A 84 -4.86 -3.90 -4.20
C TYR A 84 -4.07 -5.09 -3.62
N SER A 85 -3.20 -5.70 -4.43
CA SER A 85 -2.47 -6.89 -3.99
C SER A 85 -1.50 -6.54 -2.86
N PHE A 86 -0.81 -5.41 -2.97
CA PHE A 86 0.10 -4.94 -1.93
C PHE A 86 -0.66 -4.66 -0.63
N TRP A 87 -1.78 -3.94 -0.72
CA TRP A 87 -2.61 -3.55 0.42
C TRP A 87 -3.15 -4.76 1.18
N MET A 88 -3.74 -5.72 0.47
CA MET A 88 -4.30 -6.92 1.08
C MET A 88 -3.23 -7.80 1.74
N ASN A 89 -2.05 -7.93 1.11
CA ASN A 89 -0.97 -8.72 1.70
C ASN A 89 -0.30 -8.02 2.88
N ALA A 90 -0.13 -6.70 2.84
CA ALA A 90 0.31 -5.95 4.02
C ALA A 90 -0.67 -6.14 5.18
N ARG A 91 -1.99 -6.09 4.94
CA ARG A 91 -2.98 -6.40 5.97
C ARG A 91 -2.82 -7.81 6.51
N ASP A 92 -2.75 -8.80 5.63
CA ASP A 92 -2.62 -10.21 6.01
C ASP A 92 -1.38 -10.49 6.88
N VAL A 93 -0.20 -10.01 6.45
CA VAL A 93 1.07 -10.17 7.20
C VAL A 93 0.92 -9.66 8.63
N PHE A 94 0.35 -8.47 8.80
CA PHE A 94 0.27 -7.83 10.11
C PHE A 94 -0.91 -8.28 10.96
N THR A 95 -2.01 -8.75 10.37
CA THR A 95 -3.11 -9.35 11.14
C THR A 95 -2.79 -10.76 11.60
N ASN A 96 -2.09 -11.54 10.78
CA ASN A 96 -1.70 -12.92 11.10
C ASN A 96 -0.54 -12.95 12.12
N ASP A 97 0.41 -12.02 12.05
CA ASP A 97 1.47 -11.92 13.08
C ASP A 97 0.93 -11.49 14.45
N VAL A 98 -0.09 -10.61 14.49
CA VAL A 98 -0.76 -10.27 15.76
C VAL A 98 -1.41 -11.51 16.37
N GLN A 99 -2.04 -12.37 15.58
CA GLN A 99 -2.56 -13.65 16.08
C GLN A 99 -1.44 -14.56 16.59
N ARG A 100 -0.32 -14.70 15.85
CA ARG A 100 0.84 -15.49 16.33
C ARG A 100 1.41 -14.97 17.65
N LEU A 101 1.43 -13.66 17.87
CA LEU A 101 1.89 -13.06 19.13
C LEU A 101 0.98 -13.43 20.32
N PHE A 102 -0.32 -13.61 20.09
CA PHE A 102 -1.27 -14.04 21.13
C PHE A 102 -1.34 -15.56 21.30
N ASP A 103 -1.13 -16.34 20.24
CA ASP A 103 -1.12 -17.82 20.28
C ASP A 103 0.18 -18.40 20.89
N SER A 104 1.16 -17.55 21.20
CA SER A 104 2.43 -17.93 21.83
C SER A 104 2.39 -17.94 23.37
N THR A 105 1.22 -17.69 23.99
CA THR A 105 1.01 -17.65 25.46
C THR A 105 0.03 -18.74 25.89
#